data_AF-A0A7L5ZBQ4-F1
#
_entry.id   AF-A0A7L5ZBQ4-F1
#
_cell.length_a   1.000
_cell.length_b   1.000
_cell.length_c   1.000
_cell.angle_alpha   90.00
_cell.angle_beta   90.00
_cell.angle_gamma   90.00
#
_symmetry.space_group_name_H-M   'P 1'
#
loop_
_entity.id
_entity.type
_entity.pdbx_description
1 polymer ?
#
loop_
_entity_poly.entity_id
_entity_poly.type
_entity_poly.pdbx_seq_one_letter_code
_entity_poly.pdbx_strand_id
1 'polypeptide(L)'
;MFISAQPTDTAWMIAHAELRLYAARNPAMREGLIAMKEQMGAAIAEVLTAALDRVGARLTVPLDQAFDVLHGVYEHGALSAIIDGVRADEERGARLAAVLRAMITTECAC
;
A
#
# COMPACT_ATOMS: atom_id res chain seq x y z
N MET A 1 15.69 1.29 -0.77
CA MET A 1 14.96 0.28 -1.59
C MET A 1 14.35 -0.72 -0.63
N PHE A 2 13.03 -0.69 -0.37
CA PHE A 2 12.47 -1.51 0.72
C PHE A 2 11.10 -2.16 0.43
N ILE A 3 10.37 -1.78 -0.63
CA ILE A 3 9.05 -2.38 -0.95
C ILE A 3 9.10 -3.34 -2.16
N SER A 4 10.13 -3.23 -3.01
CA SER A 4 10.29 -4.12 -4.19
C SER A 4 10.96 -5.47 -3.89
N ALA A 5 11.60 -5.62 -2.72
CA ALA A 5 12.54 -6.72 -2.45
C ALA A 5 11.98 -7.84 -1.55
N GLN A 6 10.80 -7.68 -0.96
CA GLN A 6 10.18 -8.77 -0.22
C GLN A 6 9.45 -9.66 -1.25
N PRO A 7 9.91 -10.90 -1.51
CA PRO A 7 9.02 -11.88 -2.13
C PRO A 7 7.75 -11.85 -1.30
N THR A 8 6.62 -11.57 -1.94
CA THR A 8 5.34 -11.60 -1.23
C THR A 8 5.29 -12.95 -0.55
N ASP A 9 5.21 -12.97 0.77
CA ASP A 9 4.91 -14.20 1.46
C ASP A 9 3.49 -14.57 1.00
N THR A 10 3.40 -15.48 0.04
CA THR A 10 2.14 -15.92 -0.55
C THR A 10 1.17 -16.38 0.54
N ALA A 11 1.68 -17.02 1.59
CA ALA A 11 0.88 -17.44 2.73
C ALA A 11 0.33 -16.22 3.49
N TRP A 12 1.14 -15.19 3.71
CA TRP A 12 0.67 -13.93 4.29
C TRP A 12 -0.44 -13.27 3.44
N MET A 13 -0.25 -13.17 2.12
CA MET A 13 -1.22 -12.50 1.24
C MET A 13 -2.56 -13.23 1.22
N ILE A 14 -2.54 -14.57 1.17
CA ILE A 14 -3.75 -15.40 1.25
C ILE A 14 -4.43 -15.21 2.62
N ALA A 15 -3.67 -15.37 3.72
CA ALA A 15 -4.21 -15.22 5.07
C ALA A 15 -4.80 -13.82 5.30
N HIS A 16 -4.15 -12.78 4.78
CA HIS A 16 -4.65 -11.41 4.85
C HIS A 16 -5.98 -11.25 4.10
N ALA A 17 -6.07 -11.78 2.87
CA ALA A 17 -7.30 -11.74 2.07
C ALA A 17 -8.45 -12.50 2.77
N GLU A 18 -8.16 -13.67 3.34
CA GLU A 18 -9.12 -14.46 4.13
C GLU A 18 -9.61 -13.69 5.36
N LEU A 19 -8.69 -13.08 6.10
CA LEU A 19 -9.00 -12.32 7.32
C LEU A 19 -9.86 -11.09 7.01
N ARG A 20 -9.58 -10.40 5.89
CA ARG A 20 -10.42 -9.29 5.39
C ARG A 20 -11.84 -9.76 5.05
N LEU A 21 -11.96 -10.87 4.32
CA LEU A 21 -13.27 -11.44 3.99
C LEU A 21 -14.02 -11.88 5.24
N TYR A 22 -13.31 -12.47 6.20
CA TYR A 22 -13.87 -12.88 7.48
C TYR A 22 -14.38 -11.67 8.28
N ALA A 23 -13.62 -10.58 8.37
CA ALA A 23 -14.03 -9.35 9.05
C ALA A 23 -15.22 -8.64 8.37
N ALA A 24 -15.32 -8.71 7.04
CA ALA A 24 -16.51 -8.23 6.33
C ALA A 24 -17.78 -8.97 6.78
N ARG A 25 -17.67 -10.28 7.01
CA ARG A 25 -18.76 -11.17 7.44
C ARG A 25 -19.02 -11.15 8.95
N ASN A 26 -18.00 -10.84 9.77
CA ASN A 26 -18.06 -10.95 11.23
C ASN A 26 -17.76 -9.59 11.88
N PRO A 27 -18.79 -8.86 12.37
CA PRO A 27 -18.62 -7.52 12.94
C PRO A 27 -17.61 -7.44 14.08
N ALA A 28 -17.51 -8.48 14.92
CA ALA A 28 -16.59 -8.54 16.05
C ALA A 28 -15.10 -8.46 15.66
N MET A 29 -14.75 -8.74 14.40
CA MET A 29 -13.37 -8.68 13.92
C MET A 29 -13.00 -7.34 13.26
N ARG A 30 -13.98 -6.46 13.04
CA ARG A 30 -13.76 -5.22 12.28
C ARG A 30 -12.83 -4.26 13.01
N GLU A 31 -13.04 -4.08 14.30
CA GLU A 31 -12.24 -3.14 15.11
C GLU A 31 -10.76 -3.55 15.13
N GLY A 32 -10.47 -4.84 15.33
CA GLY A 32 -9.09 -5.35 15.32
C GLY A 32 -8.42 -5.17 13.95
N LEU A 33 -9.15 -5.39 12.86
CA LEU A 33 -8.64 -5.19 11.51
C LEU A 33 -8.40 -3.71 11.18
N ILE A 34 -9.28 -2.81 11.63
CA ILE A 34 -9.13 -1.35 11.48
C ILE A 34 -7.89 -0.89 12.24
N ALA A 35 -7.74 -1.29 13.51
CA ALA A 35 -6.59 -0.92 14.32
C ALA A 35 -5.25 -1.41 13.70
N MET A 36 -5.24 -2.62 13.14
CA MET A 36 -4.07 -3.13 12.40
C MET A 36 -3.74 -2.26 11.18
N LYS A 37 -4.76 -1.89 10.39
CA LYS A 37 -4.60 -1.01 9.21
C LYS A 37 -4.06 0.36 9.61
N GLU A 38 -4.57 0.95 10.68
CA GLU A 38 -4.13 2.26 11.19
C GLU A 38 -2.66 2.24 11.63
N GLN A 39 -2.24 1.19 12.35
CA GLN A 39 -0.84 1.03 12.79
C GLN A 39 0.12 0.89 11.59
N MET A 40 -0.26 0.08 10.59
CA MET A 40 0.54 -0.06 9.36
C MET A 40 0.58 1.25 8.56
N GLY A 41 -0.55 1.95 8.46
CA GLY A 41 -0.67 3.23 7.79
C GLY A 41 0.24 4.30 8.41
N ALA A 42 0.29 4.38 9.74
CA ALA A 42 1.17 5.33 10.46
C ALA A 42 2.66 5.11 10.14
N ALA A 43 3.13 3.85 10.15
CA ALA A 43 4.53 3.55 9.83
C ALA A 43 4.90 3.92 8.39
N ILE A 44 3.99 3.70 7.44
CA ILE A 44 4.22 4.00 6.03
C ILE A 44 4.11 5.52 5.76
N ALA A 45 3.19 6.19 6.46
CA ALA A 45 3.04 7.64 6.45
C ALA A 45 4.34 8.35 6.86
N GLU A 46 4.97 7.92 7.95
CA GLU A 46 6.26 8.48 8.40
C GLU A 46 7.35 8.36 7.34
N VAL A 47 7.48 7.17 6.72
CA VAL A 47 8.47 6.93 5.67
C VAL A 47 8.19 7.77 4.43
N LEU A 48 6.92 7.88 4.02
CA LEU A 48 6.52 8.62 2.83
C LEU A 48 6.75 10.12 3.02
N THR A 49 6.32 10.70 4.14
CA THR A 49 6.56 12.11 4.47
C THR A 49 8.06 12.44 4.46
N ALA A 50 8.88 11.63 5.14
CA ALA A 50 10.33 11.84 5.17
C ALA A 50 10.99 11.69 3.79
N ALA A 51 10.41 10.90 2.88
CA ALA A 51 10.92 10.77 1.52
C ALA A 51 10.55 11.99 0.67
N LEU A 52 9.32 12.49 0.79
CA LEU A 52 8.82 13.65 0.05
C LEU A 52 9.53 14.95 0.44
N ASP A 53 9.76 15.14 1.74
CA ASP A 53 10.49 16.29 2.28
C ASP A 53 11.91 16.39 1.71
N ARG A 54 12.60 15.25 1.57
CA ARG A 54 13.97 15.18 1.01
C ARG A 54 14.05 15.61 -0.45
N VAL A 55 12.97 15.45 -1.21
CA VAL A 55 12.94 15.75 -2.66
C VAL A 55 12.14 17.00 -2.98
N GLY A 56 11.68 17.75 -1.96
CA GLY A 56 10.87 18.95 -2.15
C GLY A 56 9.51 18.68 -2.81
N ALA A 57 8.97 17.49 -2.65
CA ALA A 57 7.67 17.10 -3.20
C ALA A 57 6.58 17.16 -2.12
N ARG A 58 5.33 17.27 -2.55
CA ARG A 58 4.14 17.25 -1.70
C ARG A 58 3.10 16.32 -2.29
N LEU A 59 2.32 15.64 -1.46
CA LEU A 59 1.15 14.90 -1.95
C LEU A 59 0.06 15.87 -2.42
N THR A 60 -0.62 15.53 -3.50
CA THR A 60 -1.79 16.25 -4.01
C THR A 60 -3.09 15.82 -3.33
N VAL A 61 -3.03 14.77 -2.52
CA VAL A 61 -4.13 14.22 -1.72
C VAL A 61 -3.69 14.04 -0.26
N PRO A 62 -4.62 13.95 0.69
CA PRO A 62 -4.31 13.57 2.08
C PRO A 62 -3.51 12.27 2.17
N LEU A 63 -2.61 12.19 3.16
CA LEU A 63 -1.65 11.09 3.32
C LEU A 63 -2.33 9.73 3.54
N ASP A 64 -3.41 9.71 4.31
CA ASP A 64 -4.28 8.55 4.54
C ASP A 64 -4.91 8.06 3.23
N GLN A 65 -5.38 8.97 2.38
CA GLN A 65 -5.95 8.64 1.07
C GLN A 65 -4.88 8.11 0.11
N ALA A 66 -3.71 8.73 0.06
CA ALA A 66 -2.58 8.23 -0.72
C ALA A 66 -2.17 6.83 -0.27
N PHE A 67 -2.12 6.59 1.05
CA PHE A 67 -1.82 5.28 1.61
C PHE A 67 -2.84 4.23 1.18
N ASP A 68 -4.14 4.53 1.31
CA ASP A 68 -5.22 3.62 0.94
C ASP A 68 -5.15 3.22 -0.54
N VAL A 69 -4.85 4.17 -1.43
CA VAL A 69 -4.69 3.90 -2.86
C VAL A 69 -3.47 3.02 -3.13
N LEU A 70 -2.30 3.35 -2.55
CA LEU A 70 -1.08 2.56 -2.74
C LEU A 70 -1.23 1.14 -2.18
N HIS A 71 -1.84 1.01 -1.01
CA HIS A 71 -2.12 -0.27 -0.38
C HIS A 71 -3.06 -1.11 -1.25
N GLY A 72 -4.15 -0.53 -1.76
CA GLY A 72 -5.08 -1.23 -2.65
C GLY A 72 -4.41 -1.73 -3.94
N VAL A 73 -3.54 -0.92 -4.56
CA VAL A 73 -2.77 -1.34 -5.75
C VAL A 73 -1.80 -2.47 -5.42
N TYR A 74 -1.13 -2.41 -4.28
CA TYR A 74 -0.23 -3.46 -3.80
C TYR A 74 -0.96 -4.78 -3.59
N GLU A 75 -2.06 -4.75 -2.83
CA GLU A 75 -2.85 -5.94 -2.49
C GLU A 75 -3.49 -6.57 -3.73
N HIS A 76 -4.10 -5.74 -4.59
CA HIS A 76 -4.70 -6.21 -5.83
C HIS A 76 -3.64 -6.89 -6.71
N GLY A 77 -2.51 -6.22 -6.96
CA GLY A 77 -1.45 -6.78 -7.80
C GLY A 77 -0.84 -8.05 -7.21
N ALA A 78 -0.72 -8.14 -5.87
CA ALA A 78 -0.21 -9.34 -5.21
C ALA A 78 -1.18 -10.52 -5.30
N LEU A 79 -2.47 -10.29 -5.07
CA LEU A 79 -3.48 -11.34 -5.13
C LEU A 79 -3.73 -11.80 -6.57
N SER A 80 -3.78 -10.88 -7.54
CA SER A 80 -3.87 -11.22 -8.96
C SER A 80 -2.69 -12.07 -9.41
N ALA A 81 -1.46 -11.76 -8.99
CA ALA A 81 -0.30 -12.58 -9.34
C ALA A 81 -0.41 -14.03 -8.83
N ILE A 82 -0.94 -14.21 -7.61
CA ILE A 82 -1.21 -15.55 -7.04
C ILE A 82 -2.27 -16.28 -7.86
N ILE A 83 -3.38 -15.61 -8.20
CA ILE A 83 -4.48 -16.19 -8.98
C ILE A 83 -4.02 -16.59 -10.38
N ASP A 84 -3.26 -15.73 -11.05
CA ASP A 84 -2.77 -15.92 -12.41
C ASP A 84 -1.56 -16.88 -12.47
N GLY A 85 -1.03 -17.30 -11.30
CA GLY A 85 0.12 -18.20 -11.20
C GLY A 85 1.45 -17.56 -11.64
N VAL A 86 1.53 -16.24 -11.68
CA VAL A 86 2.73 -15.49 -12.07
C VAL A 86 3.51 -15.05 -10.84
N ARG A 87 4.85 -15.02 -10.94
CA ARG A 87 5.67 -14.50 -9.86
C ARG A 87 5.45 -13.00 -9.73
N ALA A 88 5.28 -12.50 -8.50
CA ALA A 88 5.27 -11.06 -8.25
C ALA A 88 6.62 -10.46 -8.66
N ASP A 89 6.67 -9.78 -9.81
CA ASP A 89 7.90 -9.23 -10.41
C ASP A 89 8.08 -7.71 -10.18
N GLU A 90 9.23 -7.20 -10.61
CA GLU A 90 9.62 -5.78 -10.68
C GLU A 90 8.52 -4.83 -11.17
N GLU A 91 7.63 -5.27 -12.06
CA GLU A 91 6.46 -4.53 -12.56
C GLU A 91 5.56 -4.00 -11.43
N ARG A 92 5.44 -4.72 -10.32
CA ARG A 92 4.63 -4.26 -9.17
C ARG A 92 5.23 -3.01 -8.54
N GLY A 93 6.56 -2.98 -8.39
CA GLY A 93 7.27 -1.81 -7.90
C GLY A 93 7.11 -0.63 -8.86
N ALA A 94 7.17 -0.88 -10.16
CA ALA A 94 6.96 0.14 -11.19
C ALA A 94 5.54 0.71 -11.16
N ARG A 95 4.50 -0.14 -11.01
CA ARG A 95 3.10 0.28 -10.87
C ARG A 95 2.89 1.15 -9.63
N LEU A 96 3.38 0.73 -8.47
CA LEU A 96 3.29 1.53 -7.23
C LEU A 96 4.00 2.88 -7.38
N ALA A 97 5.19 2.89 -7.98
CA ALA A 97 5.92 4.13 -8.23
C ALA A 97 5.19 5.05 -9.21
N ALA A 98 4.52 4.50 -10.23
CA ALA A 98 3.71 5.29 -11.17
C ALA A 98 2.49 5.92 -10.48
N VAL A 99 1.80 5.17 -9.63
CA VAL A 99 0.66 5.67 -8.85
C VAL A 99 1.10 6.74 -7.85
N LEU A 100 2.21 6.52 -7.14
CA LEU A 100 2.78 7.55 -6.25
C LEU A 100 3.16 8.82 -7.03
N ARG A 101 3.80 8.68 -8.20
CA ARG A 101 4.15 9.83 -9.05
C ARG A 101 2.92 10.65 -9.48
N ALA A 102 1.80 10.00 -9.74
CA ALA A 102 0.56 10.70 -10.08
C ALA A 102 -0.06 11.47 -8.89
N MET A 103 0.35 11.15 -7.66
CA MET A 103 -0.14 11.78 -6.43
C MET A 103 0.84 12.78 -5.82
N ILE A 104 1.98 13.08 -6.47
CA ILE A 104 2.96 14.06 -5.98
C ILE A 104 3.05 15.26 -6.91
N THR A 105 3.37 16.42 -6.35
CA THR A 105 3.73 17.64 -7.08
C THR A 105 5.03 18.22 -6.52
N THR A 106 5.83 18.80 -7.40
CA THR A 106 7.08 19.52 -7.05
C THR A 106 6.94 21.04 -7.19
N GLU A 107 5.72 21.54 -7.49
CA GLU A 107 5.53 22.97 -7.71
C GLU A 107 5.66 23.76 -6.40
N CYS A 108 6.61 24.70 -6.39
CA CYS A 108 6.52 25.88 -5.53
C CYS A 108 5.25 26.63 -5.93
N ALA A 109 4.36 26.90 -4.97
CA ALA A 109 3.35 27.92 -5.18
C ALA A 109 4.13 29.25 -5.26
N CYS A 110 4.17 29.85 -6.45
CA CYS A 110 4.61 31.23 -6.64
C CYS A 110 3.72 32.18 -5.84
#